data_AF-A0A818L182-F1
#
_entry.id   AF-A0A818L182-F1
#
_cell.length_a   1.000
_cell.length_b   1.000
_cell.length_c   1.000
_cell.angle_alpha   90.00
_cell.angle_beta   90.00
_cell.angle_gamma   90.00
#
_symmetry.space_group_name_H-M   'P 1'
#
loop_
_entity.id
_entity.type
_entity.pdbx_description
1 polymer ?
#
loop_
_entity_poly.entity_id
_entity_poly.type
_entity_poly.pdbx_seq_one_letter_code
_entity_poly.pdbx_strand_id
1 'polypeptide(L)'
;MRSALTSAREDLNRVHIGMERVPKHLNDMVSLMKHASFDLLLMMFPDSFNDIEKLVNDSLVVLRKPEKDFGQVLNLLTEIDYLLTNKSTDEMISLQVHDVKTQWINLTELVIELAKQAERTRESFLLQFNWILQEFIRPDLTFAETNRDFIILLLLPKIVEIDQTTDLLGVITKTYSDISFKYTDEQIGGYAHLLTLTKEEDRKRYLKQFQYDLVPQVVQSTRLALERHTEFLERDRNRRGNYEKFLNQTSYDDLIKFLLSRNSIEGKTDDHVLVEQWQDYVLANAILANYLNILMVQASKSDFSLLKESNRCTTYIKSPNSFRQTISQLSDNIRSILIDLYADLNHIQIGLEHFPIHLKTILLLIKKGNNDSISTYLPNLLKKGENIVNESLTILKNPRIKMEQVKDLLIELDSLITEVTSDISLTLQIEDIKTQWTLFNDLFIQISIQAENAINDFLLQFNWVLEQFIQLDIDKYRDLIINLLKIKVIEIERTIDLLTIISQTSVDISLEYTNEKIAGNTHFILIPNEQERKDIIKQHRYELQPIAVKFARLALKRHDEFLQRTQNRQKVYEEFLNEMSQNDLNLLLSIN
;
A
#
# COMPACT_ATOMS: atom_id res chain seq x y z
N MET A 1 14.94 27.08 -6.33
CA MET A 1 15.12 25.62 -6.08
C MET A 1 15.98 25.38 -4.84
N ARG A 2 17.32 25.51 -4.88
CA ARG A 2 18.22 25.20 -3.74
C ARG A 2 17.74 25.78 -2.39
N SER A 3 17.52 27.09 -2.32
CA SER A 3 17.06 27.73 -1.08
C SER A 3 15.77 27.13 -0.53
N ALA A 4 14.81 26.79 -1.40
CA ALA A 4 13.54 26.21 -1.02
C ALA A 4 13.71 24.77 -0.51
N LEU A 5 14.57 23.98 -1.17
CA LEU A 5 14.88 22.60 -0.76
C LEU A 5 15.61 22.56 0.59
N THR A 6 16.61 23.42 0.77
CA THR A 6 17.34 23.54 2.04
C THR A 6 16.41 23.97 3.18
N SER A 7 15.53 24.96 2.96
CA SER A 7 14.55 25.37 3.97
C SER A 7 13.57 24.24 4.28
N ALA A 8 13.03 23.56 3.26
CA ALA A 8 12.13 22.43 3.44
C ALA A 8 12.78 21.29 4.22
N ARG A 9 14.06 20.98 3.97
CA ARG A 9 14.80 19.98 4.75
C ARG A 9 14.87 20.35 6.24
N GLU A 10 15.26 21.58 6.55
CA GLU A 10 15.39 22.03 7.95
C GLU A 10 14.05 21.99 8.67
N ASP A 11 12.98 22.41 7.99
CA ASP A 11 11.62 22.38 8.51
C ASP A 11 11.13 20.93 8.70
N LEU A 12 11.31 20.04 7.73
CA LEU A 12 10.95 18.63 7.85
C LEU A 12 11.75 17.92 8.96
N ASN A 13 13.02 18.26 9.16
CA ASN A 13 13.79 17.71 10.28
C ASN A 13 13.24 18.17 11.65
N ARG A 14 12.69 19.39 11.76
CA ARG A 14 12.01 19.84 12.98
C ARG A 14 10.72 19.06 13.23
N VAL A 15 9.95 18.77 12.17
CA VAL A 15 8.76 17.92 12.23
C VAL A 15 9.13 16.52 12.74
N HIS A 16 10.18 15.92 12.18
CA HIS A 16 10.70 14.62 12.63
C HIS A 16 10.96 14.60 14.15
N ILE A 17 11.74 15.56 14.65
CA ILE A 17 12.08 15.66 16.08
C ILE A 17 10.83 15.86 16.95
N GLY A 18 9.84 16.61 16.47
CA GLY A 18 8.58 16.81 17.18
C GLY A 18 7.75 15.53 17.26
N MET A 19 7.59 14.85 16.12
CA MET A 19 6.79 13.63 16.01
C MET A 19 7.38 12.45 16.79
N GLU A 20 8.71 12.34 16.88
CA GLU A 20 9.40 11.29 17.66
C GLU A 20 9.04 11.33 19.15
N ARG A 21 8.57 12.48 19.67
CA ARG A 21 8.18 12.64 21.07
C ARG A 21 6.74 12.21 21.37
N VAL A 22 5.84 12.26 20.38
CA VAL A 22 4.41 11.96 20.59
C VAL A 22 4.17 10.56 21.16
N PRO A 23 4.82 9.48 20.66
CA PRO A 23 4.64 8.13 21.21
C PRO A 23 4.98 8.03 22.69
N LYS A 24 5.99 8.77 23.15
CA LYS A 24 6.37 8.80 24.56
C LYS A 24 5.25 9.41 25.40
N HIS A 25 4.72 10.57 24.99
CA HIS A 25 3.62 11.23 25.71
C HIS A 25 2.36 10.36 25.73
N LEU A 26 2.04 9.68 24.62
CA LEU A 26 0.92 8.73 24.58
C LEU A 26 1.09 7.57 25.56
N ASN A 27 2.30 6.99 25.64
CA ASN A 27 2.59 5.93 26.61
C ASN A 27 2.50 6.42 28.05
N ASP A 28 2.99 7.63 28.34
CA ASP A 28 2.88 8.26 29.66
C ASP A 28 1.40 8.47 30.03
N MET A 29 0.56 8.94 29.09
CA MET A 29 -0.87 9.09 29.30
C MET A 29 -1.55 7.74 29.57
N VAL A 30 -1.26 6.70 28.79
CA VAL A 30 -1.81 5.35 29.01
C VAL A 30 -1.41 4.79 30.37
N SER A 31 -0.15 4.96 30.76
CA SER A 31 0.36 4.56 32.07
C SER A 31 -0.34 5.29 33.20
N LEU A 32 -0.53 6.60 33.06
CA LEU A 32 -1.32 7.40 34.01
C LEU A 32 -2.75 6.89 34.08
N MET A 33 -3.46 6.68 32.96
CA MET A 33 -4.83 6.14 32.97
C MET A 33 -4.93 4.83 33.75
N LYS A 34 -3.91 3.98 33.63
CA LYS A 34 -3.88 2.67 34.28
C LYS A 34 -3.63 2.77 35.78
N HIS A 35 -2.68 3.61 36.20
CA HIS A 35 -2.11 3.53 37.55
C HIS A 35 -2.38 4.74 38.46
N ALA A 36 -2.67 5.91 37.89
CA ALA A 36 -2.87 7.14 38.65
C ALA A 36 -4.22 7.15 39.38
N SER A 37 -4.31 7.86 40.51
CA SER A 37 -5.61 8.18 41.10
C SER A 37 -6.39 9.13 40.19
N PHE A 38 -7.72 9.22 40.35
CA PHE A 38 -8.54 10.16 39.58
C PHE A 38 -8.07 11.62 39.74
N ASP A 39 -7.71 12.03 40.97
CA ASP A 39 -7.18 13.38 41.23
C ASP A 39 -5.86 13.65 40.50
N LEU A 40 -4.99 12.64 40.41
CA LEU A 40 -3.73 12.76 39.67
C LEU A 40 -3.95 12.80 38.16
N LEU A 41 -4.95 12.07 37.65
CA LEU A 41 -5.39 12.16 36.26
C LEU A 41 -5.87 13.57 35.93
N LEU A 42 -6.75 14.15 36.76
CA LEU A 42 -7.24 15.51 36.61
C LEU A 42 -6.10 16.54 36.54
N MET A 43 -5.03 16.32 37.31
CA MET A 43 -3.89 17.24 37.37
C MET A 43 -2.94 17.08 36.17
N MET A 44 -2.63 15.85 35.75
CA MET A 44 -1.55 15.58 34.79
C MET A 44 -2.00 15.44 33.34
N PHE A 45 -3.29 15.13 33.09
CA PHE A 45 -3.81 14.95 31.75
C PHE A 45 -3.81 16.22 30.90
N PRO A 46 -4.25 17.38 31.42
CA PRO A 46 -4.25 18.62 30.64
C PRO A 46 -2.86 18.98 30.11
N ASP A 47 -1.82 18.85 30.93
CA ASP A 47 -0.45 19.16 30.53
C ASP A 47 0.08 18.20 29.46
N SER A 48 -0.12 16.89 29.64
CA SER A 48 0.29 15.87 28.66
C SER A 48 -0.43 16.04 27.32
N PHE A 49 -1.70 16.40 27.37
CA PHE A 49 -2.51 16.68 26.19
C PHE A 49 -2.04 17.95 25.46
N ASN A 50 -1.81 19.03 26.20
CA ASN A 50 -1.31 20.30 25.67
C ASN A 50 0.06 20.14 25.00
N ASP A 51 0.94 19.28 25.55
CA ASP A 51 2.25 18.98 24.96
C ASP A 51 2.11 18.30 23.60
N ILE A 52 1.26 17.28 23.46
CA ILE A 52 1.01 16.61 22.17
C ILE A 52 0.36 17.58 21.19
N GLU A 53 -0.68 18.32 21.61
CA GLU A 53 -1.35 19.31 20.77
C GLU A 53 -0.35 20.34 20.24
N LYS A 54 0.53 20.85 21.11
CA LYS A 54 1.58 21.80 20.73
C LYS A 54 2.55 21.20 19.73
N LEU A 55 3.04 19.98 19.94
CA LEU A 55 3.95 19.30 19.01
C LEU A 55 3.34 19.13 17.62
N VAL A 56 2.06 18.77 17.55
CA VAL A 56 1.33 18.60 16.28
C VAL A 56 1.06 19.95 15.61
N ASN A 57 0.65 20.97 16.37
CA ASN A 57 0.43 22.34 15.86
C ASN A 57 1.73 22.97 15.33
N ASP A 58 2.84 22.85 16.08
CA ASP A 58 4.13 23.36 15.66
C ASP A 58 4.58 22.67 14.36
N SER A 59 4.37 21.35 14.25
CA SER A 59 4.68 20.59 13.04
C SER A 59 3.84 21.01 11.84
N LEU A 60 2.54 21.27 12.04
CA LEU A 60 1.65 21.78 11.00
C LEU A 60 2.09 23.15 10.47
N VAL A 61 2.43 24.07 11.37
CA VAL A 61 2.93 25.39 11.00
C VAL A 61 4.21 25.28 10.18
N VAL A 62 5.08 24.34 10.56
CA VAL A 62 6.33 24.08 9.85
C VAL A 62 6.09 23.43 8.48
N LEU A 63 5.20 22.45 8.36
CA LEU A 63 4.86 21.77 7.10
C LEU A 63 4.19 22.68 6.05
N ARG A 64 3.50 23.74 6.48
CA ARG A 64 2.89 24.72 5.56
C ARG A 64 3.87 25.76 5.01
N LYS A 65 5.08 25.90 5.58
CA LYS A 65 6.06 26.88 5.09
C LYS A 65 6.60 26.57 3.69
N PRO A 66 7.01 25.32 3.37
CA PRO A 66 7.57 25.02 2.06
C PRO A 66 6.57 25.21 0.91
N GLU A 67 5.25 25.16 1.17
CA GLU A 67 4.23 25.42 0.15
C GLU A 67 4.44 26.78 -0.54
N LYS A 68 4.77 27.82 0.24
CA LYS A 68 5.02 29.16 -0.30
C LYS A 68 6.29 29.20 -1.15
N ASP A 69 7.38 28.63 -0.64
CA ASP A 69 8.67 28.66 -1.32
C ASP A 69 8.66 27.78 -2.58
N PHE A 70 7.95 26.66 -2.54
CA PHE A 70 7.77 25.77 -3.69
C PHE A 70 6.86 26.40 -4.74
N GLY A 71 5.80 27.10 -4.31
CA GLY A 71 4.94 27.87 -5.21
C GLY A 71 5.70 28.93 -6.00
N GLN A 72 6.64 29.64 -5.35
CA GLN A 72 7.50 30.61 -6.06
C GLN A 72 8.37 29.95 -7.14
N VAL A 73 8.96 28.80 -6.84
CA VAL A 73 9.77 28.05 -7.82
C VAL A 73 8.90 27.50 -8.95
N LEU A 74 7.70 27.01 -8.64
CA LEU A 74 6.77 26.51 -9.66
C LEU A 74 6.31 27.62 -10.62
N ASN A 75 6.08 28.83 -10.10
CA ASN A 75 5.77 29.99 -10.93
C ASN A 75 6.91 30.31 -11.90
N LEU A 76 8.16 30.30 -11.41
CA LEU A 76 9.34 30.50 -12.26
C LEU A 76 9.48 29.40 -13.33
N LEU A 77 9.30 28.12 -12.96
CA LEU A 77 9.36 27.02 -13.92
C LEU A 77 8.25 27.12 -14.96
N THR A 78 7.06 27.58 -14.57
CA THR A 78 5.93 27.79 -15.48
C THR A 78 6.20 28.93 -16.46
N GLU A 79 6.82 30.02 -16.01
CA GLU A 79 7.23 31.13 -16.88
C GLU A 79 8.32 30.69 -17.87
N ILE A 80 9.33 29.93 -17.42
CA ILE A 80 10.38 29.40 -18.30
C ILE A 80 9.78 28.46 -19.35
N ASP A 81 8.92 27.52 -18.92
CA ASP A 81 8.21 26.57 -19.79
C ASP A 81 7.40 27.30 -20.87
N TYR A 82 6.65 28.34 -20.48
CA TYR A 82 5.90 29.20 -21.40
C TYR A 82 6.79 29.96 -22.40
N LEU A 83 7.92 30.51 -21.94
CA LEU A 83 8.86 31.23 -22.80
C LEU A 83 9.54 30.29 -23.82
N LEU A 84 9.76 29.03 -23.46
CA LEU A 84 10.35 28.01 -24.34
C LEU A 84 9.34 27.46 -25.36
N THR A 85 8.05 27.36 -25.02
CA THR A 85 7.02 26.95 -25.97
C THR A 85 6.75 28.00 -27.05
N ASN A 86 6.99 29.28 -26.76
CA ASN A 86 6.76 30.38 -27.69
C ASN A 86 7.97 30.75 -28.56
N LYS A 87 9.14 30.20 -28.28
CA LYS A 87 10.34 30.36 -29.11
C LYS A 87 10.54 29.09 -29.93
N SER A 88 11.10 29.20 -31.14
CA SER A 88 11.59 28.04 -31.91
C SER A 88 12.85 27.46 -31.27
N THR A 89 12.75 27.13 -29.99
CA THR A 89 13.83 26.61 -29.16
C THR A 89 13.96 25.10 -29.35
N ASP A 90 15.14 24.59 -29.05
CA ASP A 90 15.47 23.17 -29.08
C ASP A 90 14.44 22.36 -28.27
N GLU A 91 13.74 21.44 -28.95
CA GLU A 91 12.69 20.59 -28.40
C GLU A 91 13.18 19.83 -27.15
N MET A 92 14.48 19.48 -27.12
CA MET A 92 15.08 18.78 -25.99
C MET A 92 15.14 19.64 -24.72
N ILE A 93 15.37 20.94 -24.85
CA ILE A 93 15.39 21.87 -23.69
C ILE A 93 13.98 22.04 -23.13
N SER A 94 12.98 22.13 -24.02
CA SER A 94 11.57 22.22 -23.61
C SER A 94 11.15 20.98 -22.83
N LEU A 95 11.51 19.78 -23.30
CA LEU A 95 11.23 18.53 -22.60
C LEU A 95 11.88 18.49 -21.20
N GLN A 96 13.15 18.89 -21.08
CA GLN A 96 13.85 18.88 -19.80
C GLN A 96 13.25 19.87 -18.78
N VAL A 97 12.86 21.06 -19.21
CA VAL A 97 12.19 22.03 -18.33
C VAL A 97 10.83 21.51 -17.89
N HIS A 98 10.08 20.88 -18.80
CA HIS A 98 8.81 20.25 -18.48
C HIS A 98 8.97 19.11 -17.46
N ASP A 99 10.00 18.28 -17.59
CA ASP A 99 10.33 17.23 -16.64
C ASP A 99 10.64 17.80 -15.25
N VAL A 100 11.50 18.83 -15.17
CA VAL A 100 11.83 19.50 -13.90
C VAL A 100 10.59 20.09 -13.24
N LYS A 101 9.72 20.73 -14.03
CA LYS A 101 8.43 21.26 -13.56
C LYS A 101 7.55 20.15 -13.01
N THR A 102 7.45 19.02 -13.70
CA THR A 102 6.66 17.86 -13.27
C THR A 102 7.19 17.29 -11.95
N GLN A 103 8.51 17.11 -11.81
CA GLN A 103 9.09 16.62 -10.55
C GLN A 103 8.91 17.61 -9.40
N TRP A 104 8.94 18.91 -9.69
CA TRP A 104 8.68 19.95 -8.68
C TRP A 104 7.22 19.96 -8.21
N ILE A 105 6.28 19.69 -9.10
CA ILE A 105 4.85 19.51 -8.75
C ILE A 105 4.69 18.33 -7.81
N ASN A 106 5.23 17.15 -8.16
CA ASN A 106 5.15 15.95 -7.31
C ASN A 106 5.74 16.21 -5.91
N LEU A 107 6.84 16.94 -5.83
CA LEU A 107 7.46 17.31 -4.56
C LEU A 107 6.59 18.27 -3.74
N THR A 108 5.88 19.18 -4.40
CA THR A 108 4.92 20.09 -3.76
C THR A 108 3.71 19.34 -3.23
N GLU A 109 3.18 18.41 -4.01
CA GLU A 109 2.07 17.54 -3.61
C GLU A 109 2.45 16.68 -2.40
N LEU A 110 3.67 16.12 -2.36
CA LEU A 110 4.16 15.39 -1.19
C LEU A 110 4.11 16.23 0.09
N VAL A 111 4.60 17.49 0.05
CA VAL A 111 4.57 18.36 1.24
C VAL A 111 3.14 18.68 1.67
N ILE A 112 2.24 18.93 0.71
CA ILE A 112 0.82 19.18 0.97
C ILE A 112 0.18 17.95 1.63
N GLU A 113 0.45 16.75 1.14
CA GLU A 113 -0.07 15.51 1.74
C GLU A 113 0.48 15.27 3.14
N LEU A 114 1.75 15.59 3.40
CA LEU A 114 2.30 15.54 4.77
C LEU A 114 1.60 16.53 5.71
N ALA A 115 1.29 17.75 5.23
CA ALA A 115 0.54 18.74 5.99
C ALA A 115 -0.89 18.26 6.29
N LYS A 116 -1.59 17.71 5.28
CA LYS A 116 -2.92 17.10 5.46
C LYS A 116 -2.89 15.95 6.45
N GLN A 117 -1.88 15.09 6.38
CA GLN A 117 -1.75 13.96 7.29
C GLN A 117 -1.52 14.44 8.73
N ALA A 118 -0.66 15.45 8.94
CA ALA A 118 -0.50 16.07 10.25
C ALA A 118 -1.81 16.71 10.77
N GLU A 119 -2.63 17.26 9.88
CA GLU A 119 -3.92 17.88 10.22
C GLU A 119 -4.95 16.83 10.64
N ARG A 120 -5.01 15.70 9.93
CA ARG A 120 -5.81 14.53 10.33
C ARG A 120 -5.38 13.97 11.67
N THR A 121 -4.07 13.84 11.93
CA THR A 121 -3.54 13.42 13.23
C THR A 121 -4.00 14.36 14.34
N ARG A 122 -3.90 15.68 14.08
CA ARG A 122 -4.39 16.70 15.00
C ARG A 122 -5.87 16.55 15.27
N GLU A 123 -6.69 16.38 14.24
CA GLU A 123 -8.14 16.24 14.38
C GLU A 123 -8.52 14.95 15.11
N SER A 124 -7.89 13.81 14.78
CA SER A 124 -8.09 12.53 15.48
C SER A 124 -7.76 12.67 16.98
N PHE A 125 -6.66 13.37 17.31
CA PHE A 125 -6.29 13.67 18.69
C PHE A 125 -7.25 14.66 19.37
N LEU A 126 -7.54 15.81 18.75
CA LEU A 126 -8.32 16.89 19.37
C LEU A 126 -9.82 16.60 19.46
N LEU A 127 -10.38 15.86 18.50
CA LEU A 127 -11.82 15.61 18.46
C LEU A 127 -12.18 14.29 19.13
N GLN A 128 -11.43 13.22 18.88
CA GLN A 128 -11.83 11.89 19.35
C GLN A 128 -11.19 11.59 20.69
N PHE A 129 -9.88 11.80 20.82
CA PHE A 129 -9.17 11.51 22.06
C PHE A 129 -9.54 12.50 23.19
N ASN A 130 -9.58 13.80 22.89
CA ASN A 130 -9.98 14.82 23.87
C ASN A 130 -11.45 14.67 24.29
N TRP A 131 -12.37 14.41 23.37
CA TRP A 131 -13.78 14.26 23.71
C TRP A 131 -13.97 13.10 24.68
N ILE A 132 -13.37 11.94 24.36
CA ILE A 132 -13.42 10.77 25.22
C ILE A 132 -12.85 11.11 26.61
N LEU A 133 -11.71 11.81 26.69
CA LEU A 133 -11.12 12.23 27.96
C LEU A 133 -11.96 13.26 28.73
N GLN A 134 -12.55 14.24 28.06
CA GLN A 134 -13.40 15.26 28.69
C GLN A 134 -14.69 14.67 29.25
N GLU A 135 -15.27 13.67 28.59
CA GLU A 135 -16.41 12.92 29.13
C GLU A 135 -16.01 12.11 30.38
N PHE A 136 -14.77 11.63 30.48
CA PHE A 136 -14.26 10.90 31.65
C PHE A 136 -13.87 11.78 32.82
N ILE A 137 -13.44 13.00 32.55
CA ILE A 137 -12.98 13.96 33.55
C ILE A 137 -14.14 14.82 34.08
N ARG A 138 -15.38 14.58 33.63
CA ARG A 138 -16.56 15.30 34.11
C ARG A 138 -16.68 15.20 35.64
N PRO A 139 -16.63 16.34 36.37
CA PRO A 139 -16.61 16.36 37.85
C PRO A 139 -17.81 15.69 38.52
N ASP A 140 -18.90 15.53 37.77
CA ASP A 140 -20.20 15.01 38.17
C ASP A 140 -20.38 13.50 37.91
N LEU A 141 -19.44 12.84 37.23
CA LEU A 141 -19.44 11.40 36.98
C LEU A 141 -18.39 10.71 37.85
N THR A 142 -18.80 10.11 38.96
CA THR A 142 -17.94 9.16 39.70
C THR A 142 -17.81 7.88 38.89
N PHE A 143 -16.82 7.82 38.01
CA PHE A 143 -16.46 6.60 37.30
C PHE A 143 -15.87 5.60 38.29
N ALA A 144 -16.52 4.45 38.46
CA ALA A 144 -15.98 3.36 39.25
C ALA A 144 -14.65 2.88 38.63
N GLU A 145 -13.64 2.58 39.45
CA GLU A 145 -12.35 2.03 39.01
C GLU A 145 -12.51 0.80 38.09
N THR A 146 -13.62 0.06 38.23
CA THR A 146 -14.01 -1.09 37.40
C THR A 146 -14.18 -0.78 35.92
N ASN A 147 -14.35 0.49 35.53
CA ASN A 147 -14.54 0.90 34.15
C ASN A 147 -13.23 1.38 33.48
N ARG A 148 -12.14 1.52 34.24
CA ARG A 148 -10.86 2.03 33.74
C ARG A 148 -10.28 1.17 32.61
N ASP A 149 -10.32 -0.15 32.75
CA ASP A 149 -9.81 -1.07 31.73
C ASP A 149 -10.62 -0.99 30.44
N PHE A 150 -11.94 -0.84 30.55
CA PHE A 150 -12.83 -0.65 29.41
C PHE A 150 -12.53 0.66 28.65
N ILE A 151 -12.19 1.73 29.38
CA ILE A 151 -11.80 3.02 28.81
C ILE A 151 -10.48 2.92 28.05
N ILE A 152 -9.49 2.27 28.66
CA ILE A 152 -8.21 2.02 28.01
C ILE A 152 -8.43 1.20 26.73
N LEU A 153 -9.31 0.19 26.76
CA LEU A 153 -9.71 -0.58 25.59
C LEU A 153 -10.35 0.28 24.47
N LEU A 154 -11.19 1.27 24.82
CA LEU A 154 -11.79 2.17 23.84
C LEU A 154 -10.80 3.18 23.24
N LEU A 155 -9.86 3.66 24.04
CA LEU A 155 -8.86 4.65 23.63
C LEU A 155 -7.69 4.04 22.84
N LEU A 156 -7.40 2.76 23.07
CA LEU A 156 -6.22 2.12 22.53
C LEU A 156 -6.13 2.15 21.00
N PRO A 157 -7.18 1.83 20.22
CA PRO A 157 -7.10 1.90 18.76
C PRO A 157 -6.70 3.30 18.27
N LYS A 158 -7.16 4.35 18.97
CA LYS A 158 -6.83 5.74 18.64
C LYS A 158 -5.41 6.11 19.01
N ILE A 159 -4.93 5.66 20.17
CA ILE A 159 -3.53 5.84 20.56
C ILE A 159 -2.60 5.18 19.55
N VAL A 160 -2.92 3.95 19.14
CA VAL A 160 -2.16 3.22 18.11
C VAL A 160 -2.18 3.96 16.78
N GLU A 161 -3.34 4.48 16.35
CA GLU A 161 -3.48 5.27 15.12
C GLU A 161 -2.64 6.57 15.15
N ILE A 162 -2.64 7.30 16.27
CA ILE A 162 -1.87 8.53 16.44
C ILE A 162 -0.36 8.22 16.47
N ASP A 163 0.06 7.20 17.22
CA ASP A 163 1.47 6.75 17.29
C ASP A 163 1.98 6.31 15.90
N GLN A 164 1.18 5.52 15.17
CA GLN A 164 1.46 5.13 13.79
C GLN A 164 1.65 6.32 12.87
N THR A 165 0.69 7.24 12.89
CA THR A 165 0.70 8.36 11.96
C THR A 165 1.85 9.33 12.25
N THR A 166 2.14 9.56 13.53
CA THR A 166 3.25 10.44 13.95
C THR A 166 4.61 9.84 13.58
N ASP A 167 4.83 8.55 13.77
CA ASP A 167 6.09 7.94 13.32
C ASP A 167 6.20 7.82 11.81
N LEU A 168 5.11 7.54 11.08
CA LEU A 168 5.12 7.57 9.62
C LEU A 168 5.55 8.96 9.12
N LEU A 169 4.96 10.02 9.68
CA LEU A 169 5.32 11.40 9.38
C LEU A 169 6.80 11.65 9.71
N GLY A 170 7.27 11.18 10.87
CA GLY A 170 8.67 11.25 11.27
C GLY A 170 9.63 10.53 10.31
N VAL A 171 9.24 9.36 9.81
CA VAL A 171 10.03 8.56 8.87
C VAL A 171 10.12 9.24 7.51
N ILE A 172 9.00 9.68 6.96
CA ILE A 172 8.99 10.34 5.64
C ILE A 172 9.82 11.63 5.70
N THR A 173 9.61 12.44 6.73
CA THR A 173 10.34 13.71 6.91
C THR A 173 11.85 13.49 7.07
N LYS A 174 12.27 12.49 7.85
CA LYS A 174 13.68 12.08 7.97
C LYS A 174 14.25 11.55 6.66
N THR A 175 13.51 10.68 5.98
CA THR A 175 13.93 10.08 4.70
C THR A 175 14.16 11.14 3.65
N TYR A 176 13.21 12.07 3.51
CA TYR A 176 13.37 13.22 2.63
C TYR A 176 14.59 14.05 3.02
N SER A 177 14.77 14.31 4.32
CA SER A 177 15.91 15.10 4.79
C SER A 177 17.26 14.46 4.43
N ASP A 178 17.39 13.15 4.67
CA ASP A 178 18.59 12.37 4.34
C ASP A 178 18.87 12.37 2.82
N ILE A 179 17.85 12.11 2.00
CA ILE A 179 17.96 12.11 0.53
C ILE A 179 18.30 13.51 0.01
N SER A 180 17.60 14.53 0.49
CA SER A 180 17.81 15.92 0.07
C SER A 180 19.21 16.39 0.42
N PHE A 181 19.70 16.08 1.63
CA PHE A 181 21.07 16.42 2.04
C PHE A 181 22.11 15.72 1.16
N LYS A 182 21.98 14.40 0.97
CA LYS A 182 23.01 13.57 0.34
C LYS A 182 23.05 13.67 -1.18
N TYR A 183 21.89 13.85 -1.83
CA TYR A 183 21.79 13.73 -3.28
C TYR A 183 21.32 15.00 -3.98
N THR A 184 20.63 15.91 -3.29
CA THR A 184 20.01 17.06 -3.95
C THR A 184 20.76 18.37 -3.66
N ASP A 185 21.07 18.66 -2.41
CA ASP A 185 21.69 19.94 -2.01
C ASP A 185 23.14 20.07 -2.49
N GLU A 186 23.94 19.00 -2.38
CA GLU A 186 25.32 18.98 -2.88
C GLU A 186 25.36 19.15 -4.41
N GLN A 187 24.44 18.48 -5.12
CA GLN A 187 24.40 18.51 -6.58
C GLN A 187 23.92 19.82 -7.15
N ILE A 188 22.85 20.38 -6.59
CA ILE A 188 22.38 21.70 -7.02
C ILE A 188 23.42 22.77 -6.73
N GLY A 189 24.19 22.61 -5.64
CA GLY A 189 25.38 23.43 -5.38
C GLY A 189 26.45 23.30 -6.47
N GLY A 190 26.65 22.09 -7.01
CA GLY A 190 27.59 21.80 -8.09
C GLY A 190 27.25 22.43 -9.44
N TYR A 191 25.98 22.68 -9.75
CA TYR A 191 25.58 23.29 -11.04
C TYR A 191 26.09 24.70 -11.26
N ALA A 192 26.39 25.45 -10.19
CA ALA A 192 27.05 26.75 -10.32
C ALA A 192 28.39 26.62 -11.05
N HIS A 193 29.11 25.51 -10.87
CA HIS A 193 30.36 25.25 -11.57
C HIS A 193 30.16 25.06 -13.08
N LEU A 194 29.04 24.45 -13.49
CA LEU A 194 28.68 24.24 -14.90
C LEU A 194 28.58 25.55 -15.67
N LEU A 195 28.08 26.61 -15.03
CA LEU A 195 28.00 27.96 -15.58
C LEU A 195 29.37 28.66 -15.66
N THR A 196 30.36 28.20 -14.88
CA THR A 196 31.73 28.73 -14.92
C THR A 196 32.64 28.01 -15.93
N LEU A 197 32.18 26.88 -16.49
CA LEU A 197 32.93 26.14 -17.52
C LEU A 197 32.84 26.88 -18.87
N THR A 198 33.98 27.43 -19.31
CA THR A 198 34.07 28.21 -20.55
C THR A 198 34.26 27.33 -21.80
N LYS A 199 34.79 26.11 -21.65
CA LYS A 199 35.02 25.17 -22.75
C LYS A 199 33.86 24.19 -22.91
N GLU A 200 33.41 24.01 -24.14
CA GLU A 200 32.31 23.11 -24.50
C GLU A 200 32.60 21.63 -24.17
N GLU A 201 33.84 21.18 -24.36
CA GLU A 201 34.21 19.81 -24.03
C GLU A 201 34.13 19.52 -22.53
N ASP A 202 34.53 20.49 -21.70
CA ASP A 202 34.44 20.36 -20.24
C ASP A 202 32.98 20.29 -19.80
N ARG A 203 32.10 21.09 -20.41
CA ARG A 203 30.64 21.00 -20.19
C ARG A 203 30.09 19.63 -20.58
N LYS A 204 30.44 19.10 -21.75
CA LYS A 204 29.99 17.78 -22.23
C LYS A 204 30.50 16.65 -21.34
N ARG A 205 31.77 16.70 -20.91
CA ARG A 205 32.34 15.72 -19.99
C ARG A 205 31.64 15.76 -18.64
N TYR A 206 31.40 16.96 -18.12
CA TYR A 206 30.66 17.15 -16.87
C TYR A 206 29.23 16.60 -16.97
N LEU A 207 28.50 16.91 -18.04
CA LEU A 207 27.13 16.40 -18.27
C LEU A 207 27.08 14.87 -18.37
N LYS A 208 28.05 14.25 -19.06
CA LYS A 208 28.15 12.79 -19.13
C LYS A 208 28.42 12.15 -17.78
N GLN A 209 29.34 12.73 -17.00
CA GLN A 209 29.64 12.26 -15.66
C GLN A 209 28.40 12.38 -14.77
N PHE A 210 27.70 13.52 -14.85
CA PHE A 210 26.46 13.74 -14.11
C PHE A 210 25.38 12.70 -14.48
N GLN A 211 25.15 12.44 -15.76
CA GLN A 211 24.20 11.41 -16.22
C GLN A 211 24.59 10.00 -15.74
N TYR A 212 25.89 9.70 -15.70
CA TYR A 212 26.40 8.44 -15.18
C TYR A 212 26.16 8.29 -13.68
N ASP A 213 26.35 9.37 -12.91
CA ASP A 213 26.19 9.38 -11.45
C ASP A 213 24.72 9.44 -11.02
N LEU A 214 23.82 9.95 -11.86
CA LEU A 214 22.40 10.09 -11.57
C LEU A 214 21.72 8.73 -11.31
N VAL A 215 21.97 7.72 -12.15
CA VAL A 215 21.32 6.41 -12.03
C VAL A 215 21.66 5.73 -10.69
N PRO A 216 22.94 5.60 -10.28
CA PRO A 216 23.30 5.08 -8.96
C PRO A 216 22.66 5.86 -7.81
N GLN A 217 22.51 7.18 -7.92
CA GLN A 217 21.94 8.00 -6.85
C GLN A 217 20.44 7.85 -6.73
N VAL A 218 19.72 7.76 -7.85
CA VAL A 218 18.29 7.42 -7.85
C VAL A 218 18.10 6.06 -7.19
N VAL A 219 18.87 5.06 -7.59
CA VAL A 219 18.83 3.72 -6.98
C VAL A 219 19.13 3.76 -5.48
N GLN A 220 20.14 4.52 -5.05
CA GLN A 220 20.46 4.66 -3.63
C GLN A 220 19.39 5.42 -2.85
N SER A 221 18.76 6.44 -3.43
CA SER A 221 17.68 7.20 -2.82
C SER A 221 16.44 6.33 -2.65
N THR A 222 16.06 5.58 -3.68
CA THR A 222 14.98 4.59 -3.63
C THR A 222 15.28 3.51 -2.60
N ARG A 223 16.50 2.97 -2.57
CA ARG A 223 16.90 1.96 -1.57
C ARG A 223 16.81 2.51 -0.15
N LEU A 224 17.25 3.75 0.09
CA LEU A 224 17.15 4.38 1.40
C LEU A 224 15.68 4.58 1.80
N ALA A 225 14.83 5.05 0.88
CA ALA A 225 13.40 5.20 1.15
C ALA A 225 12.74 3.85 1.50
N LEU A 226 13.09 2.79 0.77
CA LEU A 226 12.60 1.43 1.02
C LEU A 226 13.11 0.87 2.37
N GLU A 227 14.38 1.10 2.70
CA GLU A 227 14.98 0.72 3.99
C GLU A 227 14.24 1.40 5.14
N ARG A 228 14.05 2.72 5.07
CA ARG A 228 13.32 3.52 6.07
C ARG A 228 11.87 3.09 6.22
N HIS A 229 11.23 2.74 5.12
CA HIS A 229 9.89 2.20 5.11
C HIS A 229 9.83 0.83 5.80
N THR A 230 10.80 -0.05 5.53
CA THR A 230 10.92 -1.35 6.21
C THR A 230 11.15 -1.18 7.71
N GLU A 231 12.03 -0.26 8.11
CA GLU A 231 12.27 0.12 9.52
C GLU A 231 11.00 0.63 10.20
N PHE A 232 10.20 1.46 9.51
CA PHE A 232 8.91 1.93 10.00
C PHE A 232 7.97 0.76 10.30
N LEU A 233 7.83 -0.17 9.35
CA LEU A 233 6.96 -1.34 9.49
C LEU A 233 7.38 -2.24 10.65
N GLU A 234 8.68 -2.50 10.79
CA GLU A 234 9.19 -3.28 11.92
C GLU A 234 8.90 -2.58 13.26
N ARG A 235 9.11 -1.26 13.33
CA ARG A 235 8.79 -0.46 14.52
C ARG A 235 7.30 -0.40 14.80
N ASP A 236 6.43 -0.33 13.79
CA ASP A 236 4.98 -0.40 13.98
C ASP A 236 4.55 -1.76 14.58
N ARG A 237 5.06 -2.87 14.02
CA ARG A 237 4.80 -4.22 14.56
C ARG A 237 5.21 -4.32 16.03
N ASN A 238 6.41 -3.87 16.35
CA ASN A 238 6.92 -3.88 17.72
C ASN A 238 6.08 -3.00 18.66
N ARG A 239 5.60 -1.85 18.18
CA ARG A 239 4.72 -0.96 18.96
C ARG A 239 3.36 -1.58 19.24
N ARG A 240 2.70 -2.15 18.23
CA ARG A 240 1.45 -2.91 18.43
C ARG A 240 1.62 -4.01 19.47
N GLY A 241 2.66 -4.83 19.32
CA GLY A 241 2.99 -5.89 20.27
C GLY A 241 3.31 -5.37 21.68
N ASN A 242 3.89 -4.18 21.82
CA ASN A 242 4.15 -3.55 23.12
C ASN A 242 2.85 -3.07 23.79
N TYR A 243 1.94 -2.45 23.03
CA TYR A 243 0.61 -2.09 23.54
C TYR A 243 -0.18 -3.33 23.96
N GLU A 244 -0.14 -4.41 23.17
CA GLU A 244 -0.78 -5.69 23.51
C GLU A 244 -0.18 -6.33 24.77
N LYS A 245 1.16 -6.35 24.90
CA LYS A 245 1.83 -6.83 26.12
C LYS A 245 1.46 -5.98 27.35
N PHE A 246 1.35 -4.67 27.17
CA PHE A 246 0.96 -3.75 28.24
C PHE A 246 -0.48 -4.01 28.72
N LEU A 247 -1.38 -4.43 27.83
CA LEU A 247 -2.74 -4.86 28.19
C LEU A 247 -2.75 -6.22 28.91
N ASN A 248 -1.94 -7.18 28.43
CA ASN A 248 -1.84 -8.55 28.95
C ASN A 248 -1.32 -8.66 30.39
N GLN A 249 -0.64 -7.63 30.93
CA GLN A 249 -0.13 -7.64 32.30
C GLN A 249 -1.19 -7.28 33.37
N THR A 250 -2.48 -7.45 33.06
CA THR A 250 -3.60 -7.00 33.92
C THR A 250 -4.58 -8.15 34.20
N SER A 251 -5.04 -8.25 35.46
CA SER A 251 -5.82 -9.35 36.08
C SER A 251 -7.25 -9.55 35.54
N TYR A 252 -7.43 -9.61 34.23
CA TYR A 252 -8.64 -10.15 33.56
C TYR A 252 -8.21 -11.10 32.45
N ASP A 253 -7.39 -12.06 32.86
CA ASP A 253 -6.67 -13.01 32.01
C ASP A 253 -7.58 -13.73 31.02
N ASP A 254 -8.83 -14.05 31.35
CA ASP A 254 -9.69 -14.83 30.44
C ASP A 254 -10.33 -13.99 29.33
N LEU A 255 -10.74 -12.75 29.62
CA LEU A 255 -11.32 -11.84 28.61
C LEU A 255 -10.23 -11.28 27.69
N ILE A 256 -9.06 -10.98 28.27
CA ILE A 256 -7.88 -10.47 27.57
C ILE A 256 -7.17 -11.59 26.81
N LYS A 257 -6.97 -12.80 27.38
CA LYS A 257 -6.47 -13.96 26.60
C LYS A 257 -7.45 -14.37 25.53
N PHE A 258 -8.75 -14.20 25.69
CA PHE A 258 -9.70 -14.51 24.62
C PHE A 258 -9.65 -13.48 23.47
N LEU A 259 -9.71 -12.18 23.78
CA LEU A 259 -9.62 -11.10 22.77
C LEU A 259 -8.24 -11.04 22.11
N LEU A 260 -7.18 -11.29 22.88
CA LEU A 260 -5.81 -11.29 22.39
C LEU A 260 -5.41 -12.63 21.79
N SER A 261 -5.84 -13.82 22.22
CA SER A 261 -5.52 -15.06 21.48
C SER A 261 -6.18 -15.15 20.10
N ARG A 262 -7.19 -14.31 19.81
CA ARG A 262 -7.77 -14.17 18.46
C ARG A 262 -7.35 -12.93 17.68
N ASN A 263 -7.00 -11.82 18.32
CA ASN A 263 -6.27 -10.73 17.64
C ASN A 263 -4.77 -11.06 17.47
N SER A 264 -4.27 -12.02 18.26
CA SER A 264 -2.94 -12.65 18.25
C SER A 264 -3.05 -14.13 17.86
N ILE A 265 -3.94 -14.47 16.91
CA ILE A 265 -3.45 -15.37 15.86
C ILE A 265 -2.18 -14.67 15.34
N GLU A 266 -1.14 -15.41 15.01
CA GLU A 266 0.06 -14.90 14.33
C GLU A 266 -0.30 -14.33 12.93
N GLY A 267 -1.24 -13.39 12.88
CA GLY A 267 -1.75 -12.63 11.76
C GLY A 267 -0.73 -11.58 11.42
N LYS A 268 0.32 -12.07 10.76
CA LYS A 268 1.19 -11.33 9.86
C LYS A 268 0.50 -10.09 9.28
N THR A 269 0.99 -8.92 9.65
CA THR A 269 1.77 -7.98 8.80
C THR A 269 1.34 -7.65 7.37
N ASP A 270 0.36 -8.33 6.79
CA ASP A 270 0.28 -8.45 5.32
C ASP A 270 -0.66 -7.38 4.69
N ASP A 271 -1.50 -6.72 5.49
CA ASP A 271 -2.52 -5.76 4.99
C ASP A 271 -1.85 -4.44 4.57
N HIS A 272 -0.83 -4.00 5.33
CA HIS A 272 -0.02 -2.82 5.02
C HIS A 272 1.01 -3.10 3.91
N VAL A 273 1.64 -4.27 3.90
CA VAL A 273 2.55 -4.70 2.82
C VAL A 273 1.83 -4.66 1.47
N LEU A 274 0.57 -5.12 1.43
CA LEU A 274 -0.22 -5.05 0.21
C LEU A 274 -0.54 -3.61 -0.18
N VAL A 275 -0.97 -2.74 0.75
CA VAL A 275 -1.23 -1.30 0.48
C VAL A 275 0.01 -0.55 0.02
N GLU A 276 1.19 -0.96 0.46
CA GLU A 276 2.46 -0.26 0.24
C GLU A 276 3.21 -0.76 -1.01
N GLN A 277 3.08 -2.05 -1.34
CA GLN A 277 3.88 -2.69 -2.40
C GLN A 277 3.07 -3.05 -3.64
N TRP A 278 1.74 -2.96 -3.61
CA TRP A 278 0.93 -3.31 -4.78
C TRP A 278 1.25 -2.48 -6.03
N GLN A 279 1.76 -1.25 -5.88
CA GLN A 279 2.24 -0.44 -7.01
C GLN A 279 3.42 -1.09 -7.72
N ASP A 280 4.41 -1.58 -6.95
CA ASP A 280 5.58 -2.29 -7.48
C ASP A 280 5.16 -3.61 -8.13
N TYR A 281 4.20 -4.30 -7.52
CA TYR A 281 3.70 -5.56 -8.05
C TYR A 281 2.90 -5.42 -9.34
N VAL A 282 2.07 -4.38 -9.42
CA VAL A 282 1.31 -4.04 -10.62
C VAL A 282 2.26 -3.62 -11.74
N LEU A 283 3.30 -2.85 -11.41
CA LEU A 283 4.35 -2.46 -12.35
C LEU A 283 5.15 -3.68 -12.84
N ALA A 284 5.39 -4.66 -11.96
CA ALA A 284 6.12 -5.88 -12.31
C ALA A 284 5.47 -6.64 -13.47
N ASN A 285 4.14 -6.66 -13.57
CA ASN A 285 3.42 -7.28 -14.69
C ASN A 285 3.76 -6.61 -16.04
N ALA A 286 3.77 -5.28 -16.07
CA ALA A 286 4.08 -4.51 -17.29
C ALA A 286 5.56 -4.64 -17.70
N ILE A 287 6.46 -4.64 -16.71
CA ILE A 287 7.89 -4.81 -16.92
C ILE A 287 8.17 -6.24 -17.42
N LEU A 288 7.55 -7.25 -16.79
CA LEU A 288 7.61 -8.65 -17.20
C LEU A 288 7.24 -8.83 -18.68
N ALA A 289 6.12 -8.25 -19.11
CA ALA A 289 5.68 -8.32 -20.50
C ALA A 289 6.74 -7.76 -21.45
N ASN A 290 7.33 -6.60 -21.14
CA ASN A 290 8.37 -6.02 -21.97
C ASN A 290 9.64 -6.87 -22.03
N TYR A 291 10.12 -7.40 -20.90
CA TYR A 291 11.30 -8.25 -20.92
C TYR A 291 11.06 -9.55 -21.67
N LEU A 292 9.87 -10.15 -21.54
CA LEU A 292 9.48 -11.32 -22.31
C LEU A 292 9.50 -11.02 -23.82
N ASN A 293 9.04 -9.84 -24.24
CA ASN A 293 9.09 -9.43 -25.66
C ASN A 293 10.53 -9.29 -26.14
N ILE A 294 11.40 -8.66 -25.35
CA ILE A 294 12.82 -8.53 -25.69
C ILE A 294 13.46 -9.92 -25.79
N LEU A 295 13.14 -10.85 -24.88
CA LEU A 295 13.64 -12.21 -24.91
C LEU A 295 13.15 -12.99 -26.14
N MET A 296 11.89 -12.81 -26.55
CA MET A 296 11.33 -13.38 -27.79
C MET A 296 12.07 -12.86 -29.03
N VAL A 297 12.38 -11.56 -29.08
CA VAL A 297 13.20 -10.96 -30.15
C VAL A 297 14.61 -11.55 -30.14
N GLN A 298 15.21 -11.78 -28.97
CA GLN A 298 16.52 -12.45 -28.90
C GLN A 298 16.48 -13.91 -29.37
N ALA A 299 15.44 -14.66 -29.00
CA ALA A 299 15.22 -16.04 -29.44
C ALA A 299 15.00 -16.18 -30.96
N SER A 300 14.64 -15.08 -31.65
CA SER A 300 14.57 -15.05 -33.11
C SER A 300 15.95 -15.07 -33.77
N LYS A 301 16.99 -14.53 -33.11
CA LYS A 301 18.35 -14.40 -33.66
C LYS A 301 19.03 -15.74 -33.88
N SER A 302 18.91 -16.65 -32.92
CA SER A 302 19.53 -17.97 -32.96
C SER A 302 18.78 -18.94 -32.06
N ASP A 303 18.58 -20.16 -32.56
CA ASP A 303 18.07 -21.26 -31.77
C ASP A 303 19.23 -22.20 -31.40
N PHE A 304 19.27 -22.62 -30.13
CA PHE A 304 20.33 -23.47 -29.60
C PHE A 304 19.81 -24.41 -28.51
N SER A 305 20.52 -25.50 -28.27
CA SER A 305 20.19 -26.45 -27.21
C SER A 305 20.56 -25.88 -25.84
N LEU A 306 19.66 -25.98 -24.87
CA LEU A 306 19.89 -25.68 -23.45
C LEU A 306 20.63 -26.80 -22.71
N LEU A 307 20.85 -27.94 -23.35
CA LEU A 307 21.62 -29.06 -22.78
C LEU A 307 23.03 -29.06 -23.35
N LYS A 308 24.02 -28.85 -22.47
CA LYS A 308 25.46 -28.99 -22.77
C LYS A 308 25.94 -30.45 -22.72
N GLU A 309 25.32 -31.27 -21.87
CA GLU A 309 25.63 -32.70 -21.67
C GLU A 309 24.34 -33.54 -21.70
N SER A 310 24.40 -34.75 -22.28
CA SER A 310 23.25 -35.60 -22.60
C SER A 310 22.48 -36.20 -21.40
N ASN A 311 22.91 -35.94 -20.17
CA ASN A 311 22.42 -36.64 -18.97
C ASN A 311 21.61 -35.76 -18.00
N ARG A 312 21.39 -34.48 -18.30
CA ARG A 312 20.54 -33.63 -17.45
C ARG A 312 19.08 -33.77 -17.88
N CYS A 313 18.24 -34.28 -16.98
CA CYS A 313 16.80 -34.28 -17.18
C CYS A 313 16.23 -32.91 -16.84
N THR A 314 15.38 -32.37 -17.71
CA THR A 314 14.54 -31.22 -17.39
C THR A 314 13.20 -31.67 -16.84
N THR A 315 12.67 -30.95 -15.85
CA THR A 315 11.39 -31.27 -15.20
C THR A 315 10.26 -30.42 -15.76
N TYR A 316 10.51 -29.14 -16.01
CA TYR A 316 9.49 -28.16 -16.42
C TYR A 316 9.65 -27.73 -17.89
N ILE A 317 10.87 -27.74 -18.42
CA ILE A 317 11.15 -27.44 -19.84
C ILE A 317 10.85 -28.66 -20.71
N LYS A 318 9.92 -28.52 -21.67
CA LYS A 318 9.46 -29.60 -22.58
C LYS A 318 10.40 -29.81 -23.77
N SER A 319 11.01 -28.73 -24.24
CA SER A 319 11.85 -28.73 -25.45
C SER A 319 13.25 -28.20 -25.15
N PRO A 320 14.05 -28.86 -24.29
CA PRO A 320 15.35 -28.33 -23.86
C PRO A 320 16.37 -28.25 -25.00
N ASN A 321 16.12 -28.92 -26.13
CA ASN A 321 16.98 -28.87 -27.32
C ASN A 321 16.78 -27.59 -28.16
N SER A 322 15.83 -26.72 -27.81
CA SER A 322 15.53 -25.48 -28.52
C SER A 322 15.20 -24.37 -27.52
N PHE A 323 16.12 -23.41 -27.41
CA PHE A 323 15.91 -22.18 -26.67
C PHE A 323 14.65 -21.46 -27.15
N ARG A 324 14.44 -21.40 -28.47
CA ARG A 324 13.26 -20.76 -29.07
C ARG A 324 11.95 -21.42 -28.65
N GLN A 325 11.86 -22.75 -28.70
CA GLN A 325 10.67 -23.46 -28.23
C GLN A 325 10.47 -23.30 -26.73
N THR A 326 11.55 -23.23 -25.96
CA THR A 326 11.49 -23.01 -24.51
C THR A 326 10.96 -21.61 -24.16
N ILE A 327 11.41 -20.56 -24.86
CA ILE A 327 10.87 -19.20 -24.65
C ILE A 327 9.41 -19.11 -25.12
N SER A 328 9.04 -19.79 -26.21
CA SER A 328 7.62 -19.88 -26.62
C SER A 328 6.78 -20.56 -25.54
N GLN A 329 7.25 -21.68 -24.97
CA GLN A 329 6.58 -22.37 -23.86
C GLN A 329 6.43 -21.44 -22.65
N LEU A 330 7.48 -20.71 -22.27
CA LEU A 330 7.43 -19.75 -21.16
C LEU A 330 6.36 -18.66 -21.43
N SER A 331 6.36 -18.10 -22.63
CA SER A 331 5.40 -17.06 -23.02
C SER A 331 3.96 -17.58 -22.99
N ASP A 332 3.71 -18.77 -23.51
CA ASP A 332 2.38 -19.39 -23.52
C ASP A 332 1.89 -19.70 -22.10
N ASN A 333 2.79 -20.22 -21.24
CA ASN A 333 2.48 -20.50 -19.85
C ASN A 333 2.15 -19.22 -19.07
N ILE A 334 2.99 -18.17 -19.19
CA ILE A 334 2.73 -16.86 -18.59
C ILE A 334 1.38 -16.33 -19.08
N ARG A 335 1.13 -16.31 -20.39
CA ARG A 335 -0.13 -15.80 -20.96
C ARG A 335 -1.35 -16.53 -20.42
N SER A 336 -1.31 -17.87 -20.40
CA SER A 336 -2.41 -18.68 -19.90
C SER A 336 -2.72 -18.38 -18.45
N ILE A 337 -1.68 -18.26 -17.61
CA ILE A 337 -1.85 -17.96 -16.19
C ILE A 337 -2.44 -16.58 -16.00
N LEU A 338 -1.94 -15.58 -16.73
CA LEU A 338 -2.46 -14.22 -16.64
C LEU A 338 -3.95 -14.19 -17.01
N ILE A 339 -4.37 -14.85 -18.10
CA ILE A 339 -5.78 -14.94 -18.51
C ILE A 339 -6.65 -15.55 -17.41
N ASP A 340 -6.24 -16.72 -16.89
CA ASP A 340 -6.98 -17.41 -15.83
C ASP A 340 -7.09 -16.54 -14.58
N LEU A 341 -5.99 -15.89 -14.22
CA LEU A 341 -5.89 -15.02 -13.06
C LEU A 341 -6.78 -13.78 -13.16
N TYR A 342 -6.90 -13.18 -14.33
CA TYR A 342 -7.84 -12.07 -14.53
C TYR A 342 -9.29 -12.51 -14.38
N ALA A 343 -9.65 -13.68 -14.91
CA ALA A 343 -10.99 -14.22 -14.72
C ALA A 343 -11.29 -14.47 -13.23
N ASP A 344 -10.31 -15.02 -12.50
CA ASP A 344 -10.42 -15.30 -11.08
C ASP A 344 -10.52 -14.01 -10.24
N LEU A 345 -9.67 -13.00 -10.47
CA LEU A 345 -9.75 -11.70 -9.81
C LEU A 345 -11.08 -10.98 -10.07
N ASN A 346 -11.59 -11.06 -11.31
CA ASN A 346 -12.88 -10.49 -11.66
C ASN A 346 -14.05 -11.21 -10.95
N HIS A 347 -14.00 -12.54 -10.83
CA HIS A 347 -14.99 -13.27 -10.04
C HIS A 347 -14.96 -12.90 -8.56
N ILE A 348 -13.77 -12.76 -7.97
CA ILE A 348 -13.61 -12.32 -6.58
C ILE A 348 -14.17 -10.91 -6.40
N GLN A 349 -13.86 -9.99 -7.30
CA GLN A 349 -14.40 -8.64 -7.28
C GLN A 349 -15.94 -8.64 -7.25
N ILE A 350 -16.57 -9.37 -8.18
CA ILE A 350 -18.04 -9.46 -8.25
C ILE A 350 -18.63 -10.08 -6.97
N GLY A 351 -17.98 -11.13 -6.44
CA GLY A 351 -18.40 -11.78 -5.21
C GLY A 351 -18.33 -10.86 -3.99
N LEU A 352 -17.24 -10.09 -3.87
CA LEU A 352 -16.99 -9.21 -2.74
C LEU A 352 -17.77 -7.88 -2.81
N GLU A 353 -18.16 -7.42 -4.01
CA GLU A 353 -18.91 -6.16 -4.20
C GLU A 353 -20.23 -6.14 -3.42
N HIS A 354 -20.86 -7.30 -3.23
CA HIS A 354 -22.15 -7.42 -2.52
C HIS A 354 -21.99 -7.58 -1.00
N PHE A 355 -20.79 -7.88 -0.54
CA PHE A 355 -20.52 -8.17 0.87
C PHE A 355 -20.75 -6.98 1.82
N PRO A 356 -20.39 -5.72 1.48
CA PRO A 356 -20.78 -4.53 2.23
C PRO A 356 -22.29 -4.46 2.57
N ILE A 357 -23.15 -4.76 1.61
CA ILE A 357 -24.61 -4.73 1.78
C ILE A 357 -25.05 -5.80 2.78
N HIS A 358 -24.39 -6.95 2.72
CA HIS A 358 -24.63 -8.07 3.64
C HIS A 358 -24.27 -7.70 5.09
N LEU A 359 -23.11 -7.07 5.31
CA LEU A 359 -22.68 -6.58 6.63
C LEU A 359 -23.63 -5.52 7.18
N LYS A 360 -24.08 -4.58 6.33
CA LYS A 360 -25.08 -3.57 6.67
C LYS A 360 -26.40 -4.20 7.11
N THR A 361 -26.85 -5.23 6.41
CA THR A 361 -28.09 -5.95 6.73
C THR A 361 -27.99 -6.64 8.08
N ILE A 362 -26.85 -7.26 8.39
CA ILE A 362 -26.60 -7.87 9.69
C ILE A 362 -26.61 -6.81 10.81
N LEU A 363 -25.90 -5.70 10.65
CA LEU A 363 -25.88 -4.62 11.65
C LEU A 363 -27.27 -4.04 11.90
N LEU A 364 -28.05 -3.86 10.84
CA LEU A 364 -29.41 -3.34 10.93
C LEU A 364 -30.34 -4.34 11.64
N LEU A 365 -30.22 -5.64 11.35
CA LEU A 365 -30.96 -6.69 12.04
C LEU A 365 -30.64 -6.70 13.53
N ILE A 366 -29.38 -6.53 13.92
CA ILE A 366 -28.98 -6.44 15.33
C ILE A 366 -29.50 -5.16 15.97
N LYS A 367 -29.45 -4.03 15.26
CA LYS A 367 -29.92 -2.73 15.77
C LYS A 367 -31.43 -2.70 15.98
N LYS A 368 -32.20 -3.25 15.06
CA LYS A 368 -33.65 -3.03 14.97
C LYS A 368 -34.50 -4.30 15.07
N GLY A 369 -33.89 -5.47 14.93
CA GLY A 369 -34.58 -6.75 15.10
C GLY A 369 -34.97 -6.98 16.56
N ASN A 370 -36.10 -7.64 16.75
CA ASN A 370 -36.42 -8.29 18.02
C ASN A 370 -35.67 -9.64 18.11
N ASN A 371 -35.65 -10.24 19.30
CA ASN A 371 -34.92 -11.49 19.54
C ASN A 371 -35.35 -12.63 18.61
N ASP A 372 -36.63 -12.70 18.24
CA ASP A 372 -37.16 -13.69 17.30
C ASP A 372 -36.60 -13.49 15.88
N SER A 373 -36.56 -12.24 15.40
CA SER A 373 -35.99 -11.92 14.09
C SER A 373 -34.49 -12.17 14.06
N ILE A 374 -33.77 -11.79 15.11
CA ILE A 374 -32.33 -12.00 15.22
C ILE A 374 -32.03 -13.51 15.19
N SER A 375 -32.70 -14.30 16.03
CA SER A 375 -32.50 -15.76 16.07
C SER A 375 -32.91 -16.48 14.78
N THR A 376 -33.91 -15.96 14.07
CA THR A 376 -34.41 -16.56 12.81
C THR A 376 -33.51 -16.25 11.62
N TYR A 377 -33.11 -14.98 11.43
CA TYR A 377 -32.47 -14.53 10.19
C TYR A 377 -30.95 -14.49 10.25
N LEU A 378 -30.37 -14.21 11.42
CA LEU A 378 -28.94 -13.98 11.54
C LEU A 378 -28.08 -15.21 11.19
N PRO A 379 -28.41 -16.45 11.61
CA PRO A 379 -27.63 -17.63 11.20
C PRO A 379 -27.57 -17.82 9.68
N ASN A 380 -28.68 -17.56 8.99
CA ASN A 380 -28.76 -17.68 7.54
C ASN A 380 -27.94 -16.59 6.84
N LEU A 381 -27.97 -15.36 7.36
CA LEU A 381 -27.13 -14.28 6.86
C LEU A 381 -25.66 -14.64 7.03
N LEU A 382 -25.21 -15.04 8.22
CA LEU A 382 -23.80 -15.41 8.43
C LEU A 382 -23.34 -16.54 7.50
N LYS A 383 -24.17 -17.57 7.33
CA LYS A 383 -23.89 -18.69 6.42
C LYS A 383 -23.77 -18.25 4.95
N LYS A 384 -24.57 -17.28 4.51
CA LYS A 384 -24.43 -16.69 3.16
C LYS A 384 -23.11 -15.95 3.02
N GLY A 385 -22.73 -15.17 4.04
CA GLY A 385 -21.44 -14.50 4.11
C GLY A 385 -20.29 -15.50 4.01
N GLU A 386 -20.35 -16.59 4.80
CA GLU A 386 -19.40 -17.71 4.77
C GLU A 386 -19.30 -18.38 3.41
N ASN A 387 -20.42 -18.57 2.70
CA ASN A 387 -20.39 -19.17 1.37
C ASN A 387 -19.68 -18.27 0.33
N ILE A 388 -20.01 -16.97 0.28
CA ILE A 388 -19.36 -15.99 -0.62
C ILE A 388 -17.85 -15.98 -0.38
N VAL A 389 -17.49 -16.00 0.90
CA VAL A 389 -16.14 -16.12 1.40
C VAL A 389 -15.41 -17.36 0.89
N ASN A 390 -15.99 -18.54 1.12
CA ASN A 390 -15.34 -19.81 0.84
C ASN A 390 -15.19 -20.03 -0.66
N GLU A 391 -16.15 -19.54 -1.44
CA GLU A 391 -16.08 -19.51 -2.90
C GLU A 391 -14.91 -18.63 -3.37
N SER A 392 -14.79 -17.42 -2.83
CA SER A 392 -13.68 -16.49 -3.16
C SER A 392 -12.30 -17.08 -2.82
N LEU A 393 -12.17 -17.75 -1.65
CA LEU A 393 -10.93 -18.41 -1.25
C LEU A 393 -10.59 -19.64 -2.11
N THR A 394 -11.61 -20.34 -2.60
CA THR A 394 -11.42 -21.48 -3.50
C THR A 394 -10.88 -21.02 -4.85
N ILE A 395 -11.41 -19.90 -5.36
CA ILE A 395 -10.96 -19.27 -6.61
C ILE A 395 -9.47 -18.88 -6.50
N LEU A 396 -9.06 -18.27 -5.38
CA LEU A 396 -7.67 -17.83 -5.16
C LEU A 396 -6.62 -18.96 -5.10
N LYS A 397 -7.01 -20.20 -4.78
CA LYS A 397 -6.07 -21.33 -4.64
C LYS A 397 -5.52 -21.85 -5.97
N ASN A 398 -6.29 -21.76 -7.06
CA ASN A 398 -5.93 -22.37 -8.34
C ASN A 398 -4.78 -21.64 -9.07
N PRO A 399 -4.75 -20.30 -9.16
CA PRO A 399 -3.65 -19.58 -9.79
C PRO A 399 -2.30 -19.83 -9.12
N ARG A 400 -2.27 -19.96 -7.80
CA ARG A 400 -1.04 -20.14 -7.01
C ARG A 400 -0.21 -21.33 -7.47
N ILE A 401 -0.85 -22.48 -7.73
CA ILE A 401 -0.15 -23.69 -8.18
C ILE A 401 0.49 -23.46 -9.56
N LYS A 402 -0.23 -22.81 -10.48
CA LYS A 402 0.28 -22.53 -11.82
C LYS A 402 1.40 -21.49 -11.80
N MET A 403 1.31 -20.49 -10.92
CA MET A 403 2.35 -19.46 -10.80
C MET A 403 3.67 -20.02 -10.27
N GLU A 404 3.63 -20.94 -9.30
CA GLU A 404 4.84 -21.65 -8.84
C GLU A 404 5.44 -22.53 -9.95
N GLN A 405 4.63 -23.16 -10.81
CA GLN A 405 5.14 -23.92 -11.95
C GLN A 405 5.93 -23.07 -12.95
N VAL A 406 5.51 -21.82 -13.21
CA VAL A 406 6.28 -20.90 -14.08
C VAL A 406 7.53 -20.41 -13.38
N LYS A 407 7.49 -20.18 -12.07
CA LYS A 407 8.67 -19.84 -11.29
C LYS A 407 9.71 -20.95 -11.34
N ASP A 408 9.29 -22.21 -11.17
CA ASP A 408 10.16 -23.38 -11.29
C ASP A 408 10.75 -23.50 -12.71
N LEU A 409 9.95 -23.25 -13.74
CA LEU A 409 10.41 -23.20 -15.13
C LEU A 409 11.46 -22.09 -15.33
N LEU A 410 11.26 -20.89 -14.78
CA LEU A 410 12.21 -19.78 -14.86
C LEU A 410 13.52 -20.09 -14.14
N ILE A 411 13.47 -20.75 -12.97
CA ILE A 411 14.65 -21.18 -12.23
C ILE A 411 15.44 -22.22 -13.04
N GLU A 412 14.75 -23.21 -13.61
CA GLU A 412 15.38 -24.23 -14.46
C GLU A 412 16.01 -23.59 -15.72
N LEU A 413 15.31 -22.66 -16.36
CA LEU A 413 15.78 -21.94 -17.54
C LEU A 413 17.04 -21.10 -17.26
N ASP A 414 17.02 -20.33 -16.18
CA ASP A 414 18.15 -19.49 -15.73
C ASP A 414 19.42 -20.33 -15.47
N SER A 415 19.25 -21.47 -14.80
CA SER A 415 20.36 -22.41 -14.55
C SER A 415 20.95 -22.95 -15.84
N LEU A 416 20.13 -23.38 -16.80
CA LEU A 416 20.61 -23.94 -18.06
C LEU A 416 21.30 -22.89 -18.95
N ILE A 417 20.76 -21.68 -18.98
CA ILE A 417 21.30 -20.61 -19.82
C ILE A 417 22.64 -20.12 -19.31
N THR A 418 22.77 -19.93 -18.00
CA THR A 418 24.04 -19.53 -17.37
C THR A 418 25.16 -20.52 -17.69
N GLU A 419 24.82 -21.80 -17.89
CA GLU A 419 25.78 -22.82 -18.27
C GLU A 419 26.09 -22.85 -19.77
N VAL A 420 25.10 -22.63 -20.63
CA VAL A 420 25.24 -22.86 -22.09
C VAL A 420 25.76 -21.63 -22.83
N THR A 421 25.44 -20.42 -22.38
CA THR A 421 25.81 -19.19 -23.09
C THR A 421 26.69 -18.27 -22.24
N SER A 422 27.58 -17.52 -22.90
CA SER A 422 28.32 -16.40 -22.31
C SER A 422 27.67 -15.05 -22.62
N ASP A 423 26.50 -15.03 -23.23
CA ASP A 423 25.75 -13.81 -23.52
C ASP A 423 25.14 -13.24 -22.23
N ILE A 424 25.92 -12.35 -21.60
CA ILE A 424 25.54 -11.62 -20.38
C ILE A 424 24.20 -10.90 -20.56
N SER A 425 23.89 -10.40 -21.76
CA SER A 425 22.62 -9.70 -21.98
C SER A 425 21.41 -10.62 -21.86
N LEU A 426 21.56 -11.90 -22.23
CA LEU A 426 20.48 -12.88 -22.21
C LEU A 426 20.27 -13.42 -20.78
N THR A 427 21.36 -13.66 -20.05
CA THR A 427 21.31 -14.01 -18.62
C THR A 427 20.64 -12.92 -17.78
N LEU A 428 21.02 -11.65 -17.96
CA LEU A 428 20.43 -10.53 -17.23
C LEU A 428 18.92 -10.38 -17.51
N GLN A 429 18.47 -10.61 -18.74
CA GLN A 429 17.04 -10.51 -19.08
C GLN A 429 16.20 -11.61 -18.41
N ILE A 430 16.75 -12.81 -18.29
CA ILE A 430 16.05 -13.91 -17.63
C ILE A 430 16.01 -13.71 -16.12
N GLU A 431 17.09 -13.19 -15.54
CA GLU A 431 17.12 -12.75 -14.16
C GLU A 431 16.09 -11.63 -13.88
N ASP A 432 15.97 -10.66 -14.79
CA ASP A 432 14.96 -9.60 -14.71
C ASP A 432 13.54 -10.19 -14.77
N ILE A 433 13.25 -11.07 -15.74
CA ILE A 433 11.94 -11.76 -15.85
C ILE A 433 11.62 -12.56 -14.58
N LYS A 434 12.61 -13.28 -14.05
CA LYS A 434 12.46 -14.07 -12.83
C LYS A 434 12.16 -13.17 -11.62
N THR A 435 12.86 -12.05 -11.50
CA THR A 435 12.62 -11.04 -10.48
C THR A 435 11.21 -10.48 -10.57
N GLN A 436 10.80 -10.04 -11.76
CA GLN A 436 9.46 -9.49 -11.97
C GLN A 436 8.35 -10.54 -11.75
N TRP A 437 8.56 -11.78 -12.20
CA TRP A 437 7.62 -12.87 -11.95
C TRP A 437 7.48 -13.17 -10.46
N THR A 438 8.57 -13.12 -9.71
CA THR A 438 8.56 -13.34 -8.26
C THR A 438 7.77 -12.24 -7.56
N LEU A 439 8.04 -10.97 -7.87
CA LEU A 439 7.27 -9.83 -7.35
C LEU A 439 5.78 -9.94 -7.69
N PHE A 440 5.47 -10.31 -8.93
CA PHE A 440 4.09 -10.51 -9.35
C PHE A 440 3.44 -11.69 -8.60
N ASN A 441 4.12 -12.82 -8.43
CA ASN A 441 3.63 -13.96 -7.66
C ASN A 441 3.39 -13.62 -6.18
N ASP A 442 4.28 -12.83 -5.58
CA ASP A 442 4.16 -12.39 -4.19
C ASP A 442 2.89 -11.55 -3.98
N LEU A 443 2.52 -10.68 -4.92
CA LEU A 443 1.23 -9.98 -4.89
C LEU A 443 0.04 -10.92 -4.74
N PHE A 444 -0.02 -11.98 -5.55
CA PHE A 444 -1.16 -12.89 -5.51
C PHE A 444 -1.21 -13.69 -4.23
N ILE A 445 -0.05 -14.08 -3.72
CA ILE A 445 0.05 -14.72 -2.40
C ILE A 445 -0.45 -13.75 -1.32
N GLN A 446 -0.06 -12.48 -1.37
CA GLN A 446 -0.48 -11.45 -0.41
C GLN A 446 -1.98 -11.13 -0.51
N ILE A 447 -2.53 -10.96 -1.72
CA ILE A 447 -3.99 -10.82 -1.96
C ILE A 447 -4.73 -12.02 -1.37
N SER A 448 -4.23 -13.23 -1.61
CA SER A 448 -4.87 -14.46 -1.13
C SER A 448 -4.88 -14.54 0.39
N ILE A 449 -3.74 -14.24 1.02
CA ILE A 449 -3.60 -14.21 2.48
C ILE A 449 -4.49 -13.13 3.08
N GLN A 450 -4.55 -11.93 2.48
CA GLN A 450 -5.40 -10.85 2.98
C GLN A 450 -6.87 -11.13 2.86
N ALA A 451 -7.28 -11.68 1.71
CA ALA A 451 -8.63 -12.18 1.55
C ALA A 451 -8.92 -13.22 2.64
N GLU A 452 -8.08 -14.24 2.82
CA GLU A 452 -8.27 -15.29 3.82
C GLU A 452 -8.34 -14.75 5.26
N ASN A 453 -7.48 -13.81 5.63
CA ASN A 453 -7.44 -13.22 6.97
C ASN A 453 -8.68 -12.38 7.25
N ALA A 454 -9.00 -11.38 6.41
CA ALA A 454 -10.17 -10.52 6.64
C ALA A 454 -11.47 -11.31 6.71
N ILE A 455 -11.52 -12.39 5.94
CA ILE A 455 -12.65 -13.30 5.86
C ILE A 455 -12.76 -14.20 7.09
N ASN A 456 -11.66 -14.82 7.51
CA ASN A 456 -11.64 -15.65 8.71
C ASN A 456 -11.90 -14.82 9.96
N ASP A 457 -11.35 -13.60 10.01
CA ASP A 457 -11.61 -12.63 11.07
C ASP A 457 -13.08 -12.24 11.11
N PHE A 458 -13.71 -11.99 9.95
CA PHE A 458 -15.14 -11.76 9.87
C PHE A 458 -15.93 -12.92 10.49
N LEU A 459 -15.71 -14.15 10.01
CA LEU A 459 -16.50 -15.32 10.43
C LEU A 459 -16.27 -15.68 11.90
N LEU A 460 -15.02 -15.69 12.35
CA LEU A 460 -14.67 -16.08 13.72
C LEU A 460 -15.16 -15.04 14.73
N GLN A 461 -15.01 -13.75 14.43
CA GLN A 461 -15.38 -12.69 15.36
C GLN A 461 -16.89 -12.47 15.38
N PHE A 462 -17.58 -12.50 14.23
CA PHE A 462 -19.04 -12.41 14.22
C PHE A 462 -19.69 -13.61 14.88
N ASN A 463 -19.28 -14.85 14.58
CA ASN A 463 -19.85 -16.04 15.21
C ASN A 463 -19.61 -16.05 16.72
N TRP A 464 -18.43 -15.62 17.18
CA TRP A 464 -18.17 -15.55 18.62
C TRP A 464 -18.97 -14.46 19.33
N VAL A 465 -18.99 -13.24 18.79
CA VAL A 465 -19.85 -12.15 19.26
C VAL A 465 -21.25 -12.71 19.44
N LEU A 466 -21.79 -13.35 18.41
CA LEU A 466 -23.11 -13.98 18.45
C LEU A 466 -23.28 -15.06 19.51
N GLU A 467 -22.35 -16.01 19.62
CA GLU A 467 -22.42 -17.09 20.62
C GLU A 467 -22.42 -16.57 22.05
N GLN A 468 -21.64 -15.53 22.34
CA GLN A 468 -21.63 -14.89 23.67
C GLN A 468 -22.85 -14.01 23.89
N PHE A 469 -23.37 -13.36 22.84
CA PHE A 469 -24.50 -12.44 22.97
C PHE A 469 -25.86 -13.14 22.99
N ILE A 470 -26.00 -14.35 22.43
CA ILE A 470 -27.18 -15.20 22.66
C ILE A 470 -27.31 -15.55 24.16
N GLN A 471 -26.20 -15.52 24.91
CA GLN A 471 -26.20 -15.77 26.36
C GLN A 471 -26.39 -14.49 27.20
N LEU A 472 -26.29 -13.29 26.61
CA LEU A 472 -26.45 -12.00 27.27
C LEU A 472 -27.81 -11.36 26.91
N ASP A 473 -28.32 -10.48 27.77
CA ASP A 473 -29.52 -9.71 27.46
C ASP A 473 -29.21 -8.67 26.37
N ILE A 474 -29.52 -9.02 25.11
CA ILE A 474 -29.27 -8.20 23.91
C ILE A 474 -29.85 -6.79 24.07
N ASP A 475 -31.00 -6.63 24.72
CA ASP A 475 -31.65 -5.33 24.86
C ASP A 475 -30.87 -4.40 25.79
N LYS A 476 -30.13 -4.96 26.76
CA LYS A 476 -29.29 -4.20 27.68
C LYS A 476 -27.97 -3.71 27.06
N TYR A 477 -27.43 -4.44 26.08
CA TYR A 477 -26.10 -4.17 25.51
C TYR A 477 -26.12 -3.80 24.02
N ARG A 478 -27.30 -3.62 23.44
CA ARG A 478 -27.53 -3.40 22.01
C ARG A 478 -26.62 -2.33 21.39
N ASP A 479 -26.56 -1.14 21.98
CA ASP A 479 -25.76 -0.03 21.45
C ASP A 479 -24.26 -0.30 21.49
N LEU A 480 -23.79 -0.95 22.55
CA LEU A 480 -22.40 -1.38 22.67
C LEU A 480 -22.05 -2.42 21.60
N ILE A 481 -22.94 -3.38 21.37
CA ILE A 481 -22.77 -4.43 20.35
C ILE A 481 -22.69 -3.83 18.95
N ILE A 482 -23.59 -2.89 18.63
CA ILE A 482 -23.59 -2.19 17.34
C ILE A 482 -22.27 -1.44 17.16
N ASN A 483 -21.78 -0.75 18.19
CA ASN A 483 -20.54 0.01 18.09
C ASN A 483 -19.32 -0.90 17.87
N LEU A 484 -19.24 -2.03 18.56
CA LEU A 484 -18.16 -3.02 18.37
C LEU A 484 -18.20 -3.65 16.97
N LEU A 485 -19.39 -4.08 16.53
CA LEU A 485 -19.56 -4.68 15.22
C LEU A 485 -19.34 -3.66 14.09
N LYS A 486 -19.72 -2.40 14.29
CA LYS A 486 -19.49 -1.32 13.32
C LYS A 486 -17.99 -1.14 13.04
N ILE A 487 -17.14 -1.13 14.07
CA ILE A 487 -15.69 -1.03 13.90
C ILE A 487 -15.17 -2.19 13.04
N LYS A 488 -15.62 -3.42 13.33
CA LYS A 488 -15.21 -4.61 12.59
C LYS A 488 -15.72 -4.65 11.16
N VAL A 489 -16.97 -4.27 10.96
CA VAL A 489 -17.55 -4.15 9.62
C VAL A 489 -16.78 -3.14 8.78
N ILE A 490 -16.35 -2.01 9.35
CA ILE A 490 -15.50 -1.03 8.66
C ILE A 490 -14.14 -1.63 8.29
N GLU A 491 -13.50 -2.38 9.19
CA GLU A 491 -12.22 -3.06 8.88
C GLU A 491 -12.37 -4.05 7.72
N ILE A 492 -13.38 -4.92 7.76
CA ILE A 492 -13.62 -5.94 6.72
C ILE A 492 -13.93 -5.27 5.38
N GLU A 493 -14.78 -4.26 5.40
CA GLU A 493 -15.10 -3.47 4.23
C GLU A 493 -13.87 -2.79 3.61
N ARG A 494 -12.95 -2.30 4.46
CA ARG A 494 -11.69 -1.72 4.01
C ARG A 494 -10.86 -2.75 3.26
N THR A 495 -10.69 -3.95 3.81
CA THR A 495 -9.92 -4.99 3.12
C THR A 495 -10.59 -5.43 1.83
N ILE A 496 -11.93 -5.56 1.81
CA ILE A 496 -12.68 -5.87 0.58
C ILE A 496 -12.50 -4.79 -0.50
N ASP A 497 -12.50 -3.53 -0.11
CA ASP A 497 -12.25 -2.42 -1.03
C ASP A 497 -10.85 -2.44 -1.60
N LEU A 498 -9.86 -2.73 -0.75
CA LEU A 498 -8.47 -2.86 -1.17
C LEU A 498 -8.33 -3.97 -2.21
N LEU A 499 -8.88 -5.15 -1.91
CA LEU A 499 -8.89 -6.30 -2.84
C LEU A 499 -9.58 -5.93 -4.15
N THR A 500 -10.74 -5.26 -4.08
CA THR A 500 -11.49 -4.79 -5.25
C THR A 500 -10.66 -3.83 -6.11
N ILE A 501 -9.98 -2.88 -5.50
CA ILE A 501 -9.18 -1.87 -6.19
C ILE A 501 -7.94 -2.48 -6.84
N ILE A 502 -7.26 -3.39 -6.14
CA ILE A 502 -6.11 -4.12 -6.68
C ILE A 502 -6.54 -5.02 -7.85
N SER A 503 -7.64 -5.75 -7.70
CA SER A 503 -8.22 -6.58 -8.76
C SER A 503 -8.55 -5.74 -10.00
N GLN A 504 -9.29 -4.65 -9.83
CA GLN A 504 -9.68 -3.76 -10.92
C GLN A 504 -8.45 -3.16 -11.61
N THR A 505 -7.46 -2.70 -10.85
CA THR A 505 -6.25 -2.09 -11.42
C THR A 505 -5.43 -3.12 -12.20
N SER A 506 -5.34 -4.35 -11.67
CA SER A 506 -4.68 -5.45 -12.36
C SER A 506 -5.41 -5.81 -13.66
N VAL A 507 -6.74 -5.86 -13.65
CA VAL A 507 -7.56 -6.09 -14.85
C VAL A 507 -7.36 -4.98 -15.88
N ASP A 508 -7.47 -3.71 -15.46
CA ASP A 508 -7.33 -2.54 -16.33
C ASP A 508 -5.99 -2.55 -17.07
N ILE A 509 -4.88 -2.73 -16.34
CA ILE A 509 -3.52 -2.74 -16.89
C ILE A 509 -3.33 -3.90 -17.87
N SER A 510 -3.96 -5.01 -17.57
CA SER A 510 -3.72 -6.22 -18.32
C SER A 510 -4.52 -6.27 -19.61
N LEU A 511 -5.74 -5.76 -19.59
CA LEU A 511 -6.54 -5.53 -20.78
C LEU A 511 -5.92 -4.44 -21.66
N GLU A 512 -5.44 -3.35 -21.07
CA GLU A 512 -4.90 -2.21 -21.82
C GLU A 512 -3.49 -2.48 -22.38
N TYR A 513 -2.72 -3.42 -21.80
CA TYR A 513 -1.32 -3.56 -22.15
C TYR A 513 -0.81 -5.00 -22.20
N THR A 514 -0.84 -5.70 -21.07
CA THR A 514 -0.13 -6.99 -20.94
C THR A 514 -0.65 -8.04 -21.92
N ASN A 515 -1.98 -8.17 -22.05
CA ASN A 515 -2.59 -9.16 -22.92
C ASN A 515 -2.35 -8.86 -24.40
N GLU A 516 -2.43 -7.59 -24.80
CA GLU A 516 -2.17 -7.18 -26.18
C GLU A 516 -0.69 -7.40 -26.55
N LYS A 517 0.23 -6.98 -25.66
CA LYS A 517 1.67 -7.17 -25.87
C LYS A 517 2.04 -8.64 -25.93
N ILE A 518 1.58 -9.46 -24.99
CA ILE A 518 1.94 -10.88 -24.94
C ILE A 518 1.28 -11.65 -26.10
N ALA A 519 0.06 -11.31 -26.51
CA ALA A 519 -0.60 -11.95 -27.64
C ALA A 519 0.13 -11.70 -28.97
N GLY A 520 0.82 -10.56 -29.13
CA GLY A 520 1.63 -10.26 -30.31
C GLY A 520 3.00 -10.96 -30.36
N ASN A 521 3.44 -11.60 -29.27
CA ASN A 521 4.84 -12.01 -29.11
C ASN A 521 5.30 -13.10 -30.05
N THR A 522 4.41 -14.02 -30.45
CA THR A 522 4.77 -15.12 -31.35
C THR A 522 5.31 -14.64 -32.69
N HIS A 523 4.97 -13.41 -33.11
CA HIS A 523 5.49 -12.81 -34.34
C HIS A 523 6.95 -12.35 -34.19
N PHE A 524 7.40 -12.01 -32.98
CA PHE A 524 8.77 -11.55 -32.74
C PHE A 524 9.82 -12.66 -32.93
N ILE A 525 9.45 -13.92 -32.67
CA ILE A 525 10.30 -15.09 -32.95
C ILE A 525 10.64 -15.23 -34.44
N LEU A 526 9.83 -14.64 -35.32
CA LEU A 526 9.95 -14.79 -36.78
C LEU A 526 10.72 -13.65 -37.44
N ILE A 527 11.20 -12.64 -36.71
CA ILE A 527 11.88 -11.47 -37.29
C ILE A 527 13.24 -11.88 -37.87
N PRO A 528 13.43 -11.82 -39.21
CA PRO A 528 14.66 -12.26 -39.82
C PRO A 528 15.78 -11.19 -39.79
N ASN A 529 15.42 -9.91 -39.74
CA ASN A 529 16.32 -8.78 -39.92
C ASN A 529 16.93 -8.27 -38.60
N GLU A 530 18.26 -8.17 -38.52
CA GLU A 530 18.98 -7.68 -37.33
C GLU A 530 18.70 -6.22 -36.99
N GLN A 531 18.52 -5.35 -37.99
CA GLN A 531 18.22 -3.94 -37.75
C GLN A 531 16.81 -3.80 -37.17
N GLU A 532 15.84 -4.52 -37.73
CA GLU A 532 14.46 -4.58 -37.23
C GLU A 532 14.41 -5.09 -35.78
N ARG A 533 15.18 -6.14 -35.45
CA ARG A 533 15.32 -6.61 -34.06
C ARG A 533 15.85 -5.53 -33.13
N LYS A 534 16.90 -4.80 -33.53
CA LYS A 534 17.48 -3.71 -32.72
C LYS A 534 16.49 -2.57 -32.52
N ASP A 535 15.75 -2.20 -33.57
CA ASP A 535 14.76 -1.13 -33.52
C ASP A 535 13.58 -1.51 -32.61
N ILE A 536 13.12 -2.76 -32.66
CA ILE A 536 12.06 -3.28 -31.77
C ILE A 536 12.54 -3.34 -30.32
N ILE A 537 13.74 -3.86 -30.05
CA ILE A 537 14.31 -3.86 -28.68
C ILE A 537 14.45 -2.44 -28.16
N LYS A 538 14.93 -1.51 -28.99
CA LYS A 538 15.04 -0.11 -28.65
C LYS A 538 13.67 0.46 -28.31
N GLN A 539 12.66 0.25 -29.18
CA GLN A 539 11.30 0.69 -28.97
C GLN A 539 10.72 0.17 -27.63
N HIS A 540 10.82 -1.12 -27.34
CA HIS A 540 10.33 -1.68 -26.07
C HIS A 540 11.04 -1.09 -24.84
N ARG A 541 12.34 -0.78 -24.94
CA ARG A 541 13.07 -0.07 -23.88
C ARG A 541 12.62 1.37 -23.69
N TYR A 542 12.27 2.08 -24.76
CA TYR A 542 11.76 3.45 -24.68
C TYR A 542 10.30 3.48 -24.20
N GLU A 543 9.48 2.49 -24.57
CA GLU A 543 8.08 2.38 -24.14
C GLU A 543 7.94 2.04 -22.65
N LEU A 544 8.92 1.36 -22.06
CA LEU A 544 8.92 0.99 -20.64
C LEU A 544 8.71 2.19 -19.70
N GLN A 545 9.40 3.31 -19.94
CA GLN A 545 9.37 4.46 -19.03
C GLN A 545 8.02 5.21 -19.04
N PRO A 546 7.44 5.62 -20.19
CA PRO A 546 6.12 6.24 -20.23
C PRO A 546 5.02 5.34 -19.67
N ILE A 547 5.11 4.03 -19.91
CA ILE A 547 4.11 3.04 -19.48
C ILE A 547 4.21 2.79 -17.99
N ALA A 548 5.42 2.67 -17.46
CA ALA A 548 5.65 2.61 -16.02
C ALA A 548 5.08 3.84 -15.31
N VAL A 549 5.30 5.04 -15.86
CA VAL A 549 4.73 6.29 -15.32
C VAL A 549 3.20 6.30 -15.40
N LYS A 550 2.63 5.83 -16.51
CA LYS A 550 1.17 5.72 -16.67
C LYS A 550 0.56 4.79 -15.63
N PHE A 551 1.17 3.63 -15.39
CA PHE A 551 0.67 2.65 -14.42
C PHE A 551 0.91 3.07 -12.98
N ALA A 552 2.04 3.71 -12.68
CA ALA A 552 2.25 4.33 -11.37
C ALA A 552 1.19 5.40 -11.08
N ARG A 553 0.84 6.24 -12.06
CA ARG A 553 -0.25 7.24 -11.92
C ARG A 553 -1.61 6.59 -11.72
N LEU A 554 -1.92 5.53 -12.47
CA LEU A 554 -3.17 4.78 -12.29
C LEU A 554 -3.23 4.17 -10.88
N ALA A 555 -2.14 3.55 -10.43
CA ALA A 555 -2.06 2.94 -9.10
C ALA A 555 -2.21 3.99 -7.99
N LEU A 556 -1.53 5.14 -8.10
CA LEU A 556 -1.68 6.27 -7.16
C LEU A 556 -3.12 6.79 -7.13
N LYS A 557 -3.73 7.04 -8.29
CA LYS A 557 -5.13 7.47 -8.37
C LYS A 557 -6.07 6.49 -7.67
N ARG A 558 -5.85 5.19 -7.88
CA ARG A 558 -6.64 4.11 -7.27
C ARG A 558 -6.40 4.00 -5.76
N HIS A 559 -5.18 4.28 -5.30
CA HIS A 559 -4.88 4.42 -3.88
C HIS A 559 -5.61 5.62 -3.25
N ASP A 560 -5.66 6.77 -3.93
CA ASP A 560 -6.42 7.92 -3.45
C ASP A 560 -7.93 7.62 -3.39
N GLU A 561 -8.46 6.94 -4.42
CA GLU A 561 -9.83 6.45 -4.43
C GLU A 561 -10.11 5.53 -3.23
N PHE A 562 -9.18 4.62 -2.91
CA PHE A 562 -9.26 3.75 -1.74
C PHE A 562 -9.32 4.54 -0.42
N LEU A 563 -8.39 5.49 -0.24
CA LEU A 563 -8.33 6.31 0.98
C LEU A 563 -9.60 7.15 1.14
N GLN A 564 -10.09 7.76 0.05
CA GLN A 564 -11.31 8.56 0.06
C GLN A 564 -12.54 7.71 0.40
N ARG A 565 -12.66 6.51 -0.20
CA ARG A 565 -13.75 5.57 0.14
C ARG A 565 -13.68 5.15 1.61
N THR A 566 -12.48 4.83 2.11
CA THR A 566 -12.27 4.45 3.51
C THR A 566 -12.67 5.55 4.48
N GLN A 567 -12.28 6.80 4.21
CA GLN A 567 -12.65 7.97 5.03
C GLN A 567 -14.16 8.22 5.03
N ASN A 568 -14.82 8.06 3.89
CA ASN A 568 -16.25 8.28 3.76
C ASN A 568 -17.10 7.17 4.42
N ARG A 569 -16.59 5.95 4.53
CA ARG A 569 -17.33 4.78 5.06
C ARG A 569 -17.82 4.98 6.48
N GLN A 570 -16.99 5.54 7.38
CA GLN A 570 -17.40 5.73 8.77
C GLN A 570 -18.64 6.64 8.87
N LYS A 571 -18.64 7.73 8.10
CA LYS A 571 -19.77 8.66 8.00
C LYS A 571 -21.01 8.00 7.38
N VAL A 572 -20.83 7.27 6.27
CA VAL A 572 -21.92 6.56 5.58
C VAL A 572 -22.57 5.52 6.48
N TYR A 573 -21.81 4.82 7.34
CA TYR A 573 -22.38 3.87 8.29
C TYR A 573 -23.18 4.55 9.40
N GLU A 574 -22.74 5.71 9.87
CA GLU A 574 -23.47 6.49 10.87
C GLU A 574 -24.79 7.00 10.31
N GLU A 575 -24.76 7.56 9.10
CA GLU A 575 -25.96 7.99 8.37
C GLU A 575 -26.90 6.78 8.14
N PHE A 576 -26.39 5.69 7.58
CA PHE A 576 -27.17 4.47 7.27
C PHE A 576 -27.86 3.88 8.50
N LEU A 577 -27.15 3.71 9.62
CA LEU A 577 -27.71 3.12 10.82
C LEU A 577 -28.74 4.03 11.50
N ASN A 578 -28.65 5.34 11.31
CA ASN A 578 -29.53 6.31 11.96
C ASN A 578 -30.76 6.64 11.11
N GLU A 579 -30.66 6.59 9.78
CA GLU A 579 -31.72 7.01 8.85
C GLU A 579 -32.67 5.89 8.43
N MET A 580 -32.20 4.64 8.35
CA MET A 580 -33.06 3.54 7.87
C MET A 580 -34.17 3.19 8.86
N SER A 581 -35.35 2.82 8.35
CA SER A 581 -36.55 2.47 9.13
C SER A 581 -36.70 0.95 9.36
N GLN A 582 -37.72 0.52 10.13
CA GLN A 582 -38.05 -0.90 10.27
C GLN A 582 -38.53 -1.53 8.95
N ASN A 583 -39.18 -0.73 8.09
CA ASN A 583 -39.65 -1.19 6.78
C ASN A 583 -38.47 -1.48 5.85
N ASP A 584 -37.39 -0.72 5.95
CA ASP A 584 -36.17 -0.95 5.16
C ASP A 584 -35.45 -2.24 5.59
N LEU A 585 -35.46 -2.55 6.89
CA LEU A 585 -34.98 -3.85 7.39
C LEU A 585 -35.80 -5.00 6.80
N ASN A 586 -37.13 -4.91 6.82
CA ASN A 586 -37.99 -5.96 6.29
C ASN A 586 -37.81 -6.16 4.77
N LEU A 587 -37.58 -5.07 4.02
CA LEU A 587 -37.28 -5.14 2.58
C LEU A 587 -35.94 -5.85 2.33
N LEU A 588 -34.88 -5.49 3.06
CA LEU A 588 -33.56 -6.12 2.93
C LEU A 588 -33.56 -7.61 3.31
N LEU A 589 -34.36 -8.00 4.32
CA LEU A 589 -34.55 -9.40 4.70
C LEU A 589 -35.36 -10.21 3.66
N SER A 590 -36.11 -9.54 2.78
CA SER A 590 -36.86 -10.20 1.70
C SER A 590 -36.03 -10.42 0.43
N ILE A 591 -34.98 -9.60 0.24
CA ILE A 591 -34.06 -9.67 -0.91
C ILE A 591 -32.96 -10.69 -0.65
N ASN A 592 -32.52 -10.81 0.61
CA ASN A 592 -31.54 -11.79 1.04
C ASN A 592 -32.20 -13.12 1.34
#